data_AF-A0A1F5E5I4-F1
#
_entry.id   AF-A0A1F5E5I4-F1
#
_cell.length_a   1.000
_cell.length_b   1.000
_cell.length_c   1.000
_cell.angle_alpha   90.00
_cell.angle_beta   90.00
_cell.angle_gamma   90.00
#
_symmetry.space_group_name_H-M   'P 1'
#
loop_
_entity.id
_entity.type
_entity.pdbx_description
1 polymer ?
#
loop_
_entity_poly.entity_id
_entity_poly.type
_entity_poly.pdbx_seq_one_letter_code
_entity_poly.pdbx_strand_id
1 'polypeptide(L)'
;MLETGLNFLAKRQTEYQKQAKRLLLIQGSAFVILGLYILLIGGTFAYSLYLENQKKDLEKQIQNISSQIQKQSTTEAKYTFVKTKLNALVPILASQRKNQQLVEAVFALLPPGVSVRGFSVNEDGKINFSGEVSDFLTFKRLLINLNRANVTPEVQLNLAKIESLNLGASGGYGFGIILELTAKAE
;
A
#
# COMPACT_ATOMS: atom_id res chain seq x y z
N MET A 1 77.75 -78.08 49.90
CA MET A 1 78.05 -78.00 48.46
C MET A 1 76.82 -77.45 47.77
N LEU A 2 76.95 -76.22 47.28
CA LEU A 2 75.89 -75.39 46.70
C LEU A 2 75.90 -75.59 45.18
N GLU A 3 74.88 -76.26 44.64
CA GLU A 3 74.48 -76.08 43.23
C GLU A 3 73.03 -75.61 43.17
N THR A 4 72.76 -74.49 43.84
CA THR A 4 71.62 -73.64 43.51
C THR A 4 72.02 -72.76 42.32
N GLY A 5 72.10 -73.39 41.14
CA GLY A 5 72.06 -72.70 39.85
C GLY A 5 70.66 -72.15 39.64
N LEU A 6 70.33 -71.08 40.37
CA LEU A 6 69.06 -70.38 40.31
C LEU A 6 68.76 -70.03 38.84
N ASN A 7 67.62 -70.49 38.34
CA ASN A 7 67.17 -70.30 36.97
C ASN A 7 66.75 -68.84 36.70
N PHE A 8 67.73 -67.93 36.68
CA PHE A 8 67.55 -66.50 36.42
C PHE A 8 67.18 -66.19 34.96
N LEU A 9 67.55 -67.10 34.03
CA LEU A 9 67.29 -66.93 32.60
C LEU A 9 65.82 -67.18 32.26
N ALA A 10 65.20 -68.23 32.77
CA ALA A 10 63.76 -68.48 32.56
C ALA A 10 62.89 -67.36 33.18
N LYS A 11 63.31 -66.79 34.30
CA LYS A 11 62.60 -65.67 34.96
C LYS A 11 62.68 -64.38 34.13
N ARG A 12 63.83 -64.04 33.53
CA ARG A 12 63.93 -62.89 32.60
C ARG A 12 63.17 -63.09 31.29
N GLN A 13 63.16 -64.31 30.74
CA GLN A 13 62.49 -64.61 29.49
C GLN A 13 60.96 -64.52 29.62
N THR A 14 60.43 -64.98 30.76
CA THR A 14 58.99 -64.86 31.07
C THR A 14 58.57 -63.41 31.35
N GLU A 15 59.43 -62.57 31.93
CA GLU A 15 59.16 -61.14 32.06
C GLU A 15 59.19 -60.40 30.71
N TYR A 16 60.14 -60.71 29.84
CA TYR A 16 60.20 -60.14 28.49
C TYR A 16 58.97 -60.51 27.66
N GLN A 17 58.50 -61.75 27.73
CA GLN A 17 57.27 -62.17 27.04
C GLN A 17 56.02 -61.47 27.60
N LYS A 18 55.96 -61.23 28.92
CA LYS A 18 54.86 -60.47 29.53
C LYS A 18 54.88 -59.00 29.12
N GLN A 19 56.04 -58.37 29.02
CA GLN A 19 56.18 -56.99 28.56
C GLN A 19 55.83 -56.85 27.06
N ALA A 20 56.27 -57.79 26.21
CA ALA A 20 55.94 -57.80 24.79
C ALA A 20 54.42 -57.96 24.55
N LYS A 21 53.74 -58.85 25.30
CA LYS A 21 52.27 -58.98 25.23
C LYS A 21 51.54 -57.72 25.69
N ARG A 22 52.03 -57.04 26.73
CA ARG A 22 51.47 -55.75 27.18
C ARG A 22 51.66 -54.67 26.12
N LEU A 23 52.84 -54.56 25.52
CA LEU A 23 53.09 -53.60 24.44
C LEU A 23 52.20 -53.87 23.22
N LEU A 24 52.04 -55.13 22.79
CA LEU A 24 51.14 -55.49 21.69
C LEU A 24 49.67 -55.19 22.01
N LEU A 25 49.22 -55.41 23.26
CA LEU A 25 47.88 -55.03 23.71
C LEU A 25 47.68 -53.51 23.72
N ILE A 26 48.67 -52.74 24.17
CA ILE A 26 48.64 -51.27 24.17
C ILE A 26 48.67 -50.72 22.74
N GLN A 27 49.46 -51.32 21.85
CA GLN A 27 49.55 -50.91 20.45
C GLN A 27 48.26 -51.26 19.70
N GLY A 28 47.68 -52.44 19.98
CA GLY A 28 46.37 -52.84 19.45
C GLY A 28 45.24 -51.93 19.95
N SER A 29 45.20 -51.58 21.23
CA SER A 29 44.20 -50.67 21.78
C SER A 29 44.35 -49.24 21.22
N ALA A 30 45.58 -48.79 20.98
CA ALA A 30 45.84 -47.52 20.32
C ALA A 30 45.23 -47.47 18.90
N PHE A 31 45.39 -48.52 18.09
CA PHE A 31 44.77 -48.59 16.76
C PHE A 31 43.24 -48.60 16.81
N VAL A 32 42.65 -49.29 17.79
CA VAL A 32 41.18 -49.30 17.98
C VAL A 32 40.67 -47.90 18.32
N ILE A 33 41.32 -47.20 19.25
CA ILE A 33 40.95 -45.84 19.64
C ILE A 33 41.09 -44.87 18.45
N LEU A 34 42.17 -45.00 17.67
CA LEU A 34 42.40 -44.16 16.49
C LEU A 34 41.35 -44.40 15.41
N GLY A 35 40.99 -45.67 15.16
CA GLY A 35 39.91 -46.02 14.23
C GLY A 35 38.56 -45.45 14.66
N LEU A 36 38.24 -45.53 15.96
CA LEU A 36 37.02 -44.96 16.51
C LEU A 36 36.98 -43.43 16.36
N TYR A 37 38.13 -42.77 16.53
CA TYR A 37 38.26 -41.32 16.38
C TYR A 37 38.04 -40.86 14.93
N ILE A 38 38.62 -41.57 13.96
CA ILE A 38 38.41 -41.30 12.52
C ILE A 38 36.94 -41.47 12.16
N LEU A 39 36.27 -42.50 12.69
CA LEU A 39 34.86 -42.77 12.42
C LEU A 39 33.95 -41.66 12.97
N LEU A 40 34.24 -41.15 14.17
CA LEU A 40 33.53 -40.01 14.75
C LEU A 40 33.71 -38.73 13.92
N ILE A 41 34.94 -38.42 13.48
CA ILE A 41 35.21 -37.26 12.62
C ILE A 41 34.52 -37.41 11.26
N GLY A 42 34.62 -38.58 10.63
CA GLY A 42 33.96 -38.85 9.35
C GLY A 42 32.44 -38.74 9.44
N GLY A 43 31.85 -39.29 10.52
CA GLY A 43 30.41 -39.21 10.77
C GLY A 43 29.93 -37.77 10.99
N THR A 44 30.65 -37.00 11.80
CA THR A 44 30.32 -35.58 12.03
C THR A 44 30.47 -34.74 10.77
N PHE A 45 31.51 -34.97 9.97
CA PHE A 45 31.72 -34.26 8.70
C PHE A 45 30.61 -34.58 7.68
N ALA A 46 30.27 -35.86 7.53
CA ALA A 46 29.18 -36.29 6.64
C ALA A 46 27.83 -35.70 7.07
N TYR A 47 27.55 -35.67 8.38
CA TYR A 47 26.33 -35.08 8.92
C TYR A 47 26.27 -33.56 8.68
N SER A 48 27.40 -32.87 8.86
CA SER A 48 27.49 -31.43 8.57
C SER A 48 27.22 -31.13 7.10
N LEU A 49 27.79 -31.92 6.19
CA LEU A 49 27.64 -31.75 4.74
C LEU A 49 26.19 -32.03 4.31
N TYR A 50 25.54 -33.02 4.92
CA TYR A 50 24.11 -33.29 4.71
C TYR A 50 23.22 -32.12 5.20
N LEU A 51 23.53 -31.55 6.36
CA LEU A 51 22.82 -30.38 6.89
C LEU A 51 22.98 -29.15 5.98
N GLU A 52 24.18 -28.94 5.43
CA GLU A 52 24.45 -27.80 4.57
C GLU A 52 23.69 -27.89 3.23
N ASN A 53 23.55 -29.10 2.68
CA ASN A 53 22.73 -29.33 1.49
C ASN A 53 21.25 -29.05 1.76
N GLN A 54 20.71 -29.49 2.89
CA GLN A 54 19.33 -29.17 3.27
C GLN A 54 19.10 -27.67 3.46
N LYS A 55 20.07 -26.95 4.06
CA LYS A 55 20.01 -25.49 4.20
C LYS A 55 19.97 -24.81 2.83
N LYS A 56 20.82 -25.22 1.89
CA LYS A 56 20.87 -24.65 0.53
C LYS A 56 19.56 -24.88 -0.23
N ASP A 57 18.96 -26.06 -0.10
CA ASP A 57 17.66 -26.33 -0.75
C ASP A 57 16.53 -25.53 -0.11
N LEU A 58 16.53 -25.37 1.21
CA LEU A 58 15.56 -24.54 1.92
C LEU A 58 15.70 -23.06 1.54
N GLU A 59 16.92 -22.56 1.42
CA GLU A 59 17.22 -21.18 1.02
C GLU A 59 16.79 -20.91 -0.43
N LYS A 60 17.01 -21.87 -1.34
CA LYS A 60 16.47 -21.81 -2.72
C LYS A 60 14.94 -21.78 -2.74
N GLN A 61 14.27 -22.56 -1.89
CA GLN A 61 12.81 -22.54 -1.79
C GLN A 61 12.30 -21.19 -1.28
N ILE A 62 12.94 -20.63 -0.24
CA ILE A 62 12.62 -19.30 0.27
C ILE A 62 12.80 -18.24 -0.83
N GLN A 63 13.93 -18.27 -1.54
CA GLN A 63 14.20 -17.31 -2.61
C GLN A 63 13.18 -17.41 -3.75
N ASN A 64 12.79 -18.63 -4.14
CA ASN A 64 11.76 -18.85 -5.15
C ASN A 64 10.41 -18.29 -4.70
N ILE A 65 9.97 -18.58 -3.46
CA ILE A 65 8.71 -18.08 -2.91
C ILE A 65 8.74 -16.55 -2.80
N SER A 66 9.81 -15.95 -2.28
CA SER A 66 9.98 -14.50 -2.22
C SER A 66 9.91 -13.84 -3.60
N SER A 67 10.50 -14.47 -4.63
CA SER A 67 10.41 -13.96 -6.01
C SER A 67 8.97 -14.01 -6.57
N GLN A 68 8.20 -15.05 -6.19
CA GLN A 68 6.79 -15.17 -6.58
C GLN A 68 5.93 -14.12 -5.86
N ILE A 69 6.17 -13.90 -4.56
CA ILE A 69 5.52 -12.84 -3.77
C ILE A 69 5.82 -11.46 -4.38
N GLN A 70 7.07 -11.21 -4.76
CA GLN A 70 7.45 -9.92 -5.35
C GLN A 70 6.79 -9.69 -6.72
N LYS A 71 6.67 -10.72 -7.56
CA LYS A 71 5.92 -10.66 -8.81
C LYS A 71 4.43 -10.39 -8.58
N GLN A 72 3.81 -11.00 -7.57
CA GLN A 72 2.41 -10.74 -7.23
C GLN A 72 2.20 -9.34 -6.63
N SER A 73 3.10 -8.88 -5.76
CA SER A 73 3.09 -7.52 -5.18
C SER A 73 3.11 -6.42 -6.26
N THR A 74 3.91 -6.58 -7.33
CA THR A 74 3.89 -5.63 -8.44
C THR A 74 2.58 -5.62 -9.22
N THR A 75 1.82 -6.72 -9.20
CA THR A 75 0.52 -6.83 -9.85
C THR A 75 -0.58 -6.21 -8.98
N GLU A 76 -0.54 -6.43 -7.66
CA GLU A 76 -1.44 -5.79 -6.70
C GLU A 76 -1.24 -4.27 -6.64
N ALA A 77 0.00 -3.80 -6.72
CA ALA A 77 0.32 -2.37 -6.80
C ALA A 77 -0.27 -1.73 -8.06
N LYS A 78 -0.17 -2.40 -9.22
CA LYS A 78 -0.80 -1.94 -10.47
C LYS A 78 -2.32 -1.91 -10.37
N TYR A 79 -2.94 -2.95 -9.80
CA TYR A 79 -4.39 -3.02 -9.64
C TYR A 79 -4.89 -1.91 -8.69
N THR A 80 -4.21 -1.72 -7.56
CA THR A 80 -4.51 -0.66 -6.60
C THR A 80 -4.36 0.71 -7.23
N PHE A 81 -3.30 0.95 -7.99
CA PHE A 81 -3.08 2.21 -8.70
C PHE A 81 -4.17 2.51 -9.73
N VAL A 82 -4.58 1.52 -10.53
CA VAL A 82 -5.67 1.67 -11.51
C VAL A 82 -7.01 1.90 -10.80
N LYS A 83 -7.30 1.17 -9.72
CA LYS A 83 -8.52 1.35 -8.92
C LYS A 83 -8.57 2.75 -8.28
N THR A 84 -7.45 3.25 -7.75
CA THR A 84 -7.36 4.61 -7.20
C THR A 84 -7.58 5.67 -8.28
N LYS A 85 -7.02 5.49 -9.48
CA LYS A 85 -7.28 6.41 -10.61
C LYS A 85 -8.73 6.41 -11.06
N LEU A 86 -9.36 5.23 -11.15
CA LEU A 86 -10.77 5.11 -11.51
C LEU A 86 -11.67 5.74 -10.43
N ASN A 87 -11.40 5.48 -9.16
CA ASN A 87 -12.15 6.10 -8.06
C ASN A 87 -11.95 7.62 -7.96
N ALA A 88 -10.83 8.16 -8.44
CA ALA A 88 -10.64 9.61 -8.57
C ALA A 88 -11.39 10.20 -9.77
N LEU A 89 -11.58 9.42 -10.85
CA LEU A 89 -12.31 9.84 -12.04
C LEU A 89 -13.84 9.86 -11.84
N VAL A 90 -14.40 8.88 -11.12
CA VAL A 90 -15.85 8.80 -10.84
C VAL A 90 -16.44 10.10 -10.24
N PRO A 91 -15.88 10.71 -9.18
CA PRO A 91 -16.40 11.96 -8.64
C PRO A 91 -16.18 13.14 -9.58
N ILE A 92 -15.13 13.14 -10.41
CA ILE A 92 -14.88 14.20 -11.40
C ILE A 92 -15.92 14.15 -12.52
N LEU A 93 -16.22 12.96 -13.07
CA LEU A 93 -17.25 12.79 -14.09
C LEU A 93 -18.66 13.05 -13.53
N ALA A 94 -18.94 12.62 -12.29
CA ALA A 94 -20.20 12.91 -11.62
C ALA A 94 -20.37 14.41 -11.32
N SER A 95 -19.30 15.07 -10.88
CA SER A 95 -19.25 16.52 -10.67
C SER A 95 -19.45 17.27 -11.99
N GLN A 96 -18.84 16.83 -13.09
CA GLN A 96 -19.00 17.48 -14.38
C GLN A 96 -20.45 17.44 -14.90
N ARG A 97 -21.13 16.29 -14.79
CA ARG A 97 -22.55 16.18 -15.17
C ARG A 97 -23.48 16.99 -14.26
N LYS A 98 -23.29 16.89 -12.94
CA LYS A 98 -24.09 17.67 -11.97
C LYS A 98 -23.87 19.17 -12.15
N ASN A 99 -22.62 19.60 -12.34
CA ASN A 99 -22.29 21.01 -12.55
C ASN A 99 -22.87 21.52 -13.87
N GLN A 100 -22.91 20.72 -14.94
CA GLN A 100 -23.54 21.13 -16.19
C GLN A 100 -25.05 21.37 -16.02
N GLN A 101 -25.77 20.46 -15.36
CA GLN A 101 -27.20 20.62 -15.07
C GLN A 101 -27.48 21.83 -14.18
N LEU A 102 -26.64 22.05 -13.17
CA LEU A 102 -26.75 23.20 -12.26
C LEU A 102 -26.46 24.53 -12.98
N VAL A 103 -25.44 24.57 -13.84
CA VAL A 103 -25.10 25.74 -14.66
C VAL A 103 -26.26 26.09 -15.59
N GLU A 104 -26.83 25.12 -16.29
CA GLU A 104 -27.97 25.33 -17.18
C GLU A 104 -29.21 25.84 -16.43
N ALA A 105 -29.49 25.31 -15.23
CA ALA A 105 -30.55 25.80 -14.37
C ALA A 105 -30.33 27.26 -13.93
N VAL A 106 -29.09 27.65 -13.60
CA VAL A 106 -28.79 29.05 -13.24
C VAL A 106 -28.95 29.98 -14.43
N PHE A 107 -28.48 29.60 -15.62
CA PHE A 107 -28.68 30.42 -16.81
C PHE A 107 -30.16 30.56 -17.19
N ALA A 108 -30.99 29.56 -16.91
CA ALA A 108 -32.45 29.66 -17.08
C ALA A 108 -33.12 30.68 -16.14
N LEU A 109 -32.51 30.99 -14.98
CA LEU A 109 -33.01 32.00 -14.03
C LEU A 109 -32.66 33.43 -14.45
N LEU A 110 -31.61 33.60 -15.24
CA LEU A 110 -31.10 34.91 -15.63
C LEU A 110 -31.97 35.50 -16.75
N PRO A 111 -32.64 36.65 -16.55
CA PRO A 111 -33.33 37.34 -17.64
C PRO A 111 -32.32 37.89 -18.66
N PRO A 112 -32.75 38.09 -19.93
CA PRO A 112 -31.91 38.74 -20.93
C PRO A 112 -31.52 40.15 -20.47
N GLY A 113 -30.26 40.53 -20.72
CA GLY A 113 -29.71 41.83 -20.30
C GLY A 113 -28.95 41.82 -18.97
N VAL A 114 -28.70 40.65 -18.39
CA VAL A 114 -27.79 40.46 -17.25
C VAL A 114 -26.39 40.12 -17.75
N SER A 115 -25.38 40.89 -17.34
CA SER A 115 -23.98 40.57 -17.58
C SER A 115 -23.39 39.83 -16.37
N VAL A 116 -23.05 38.55 -16.53
CA VAL A 116 -22.41 37.76 -15.47
C VAL A 116 -20.91 38.08 -15.44
N ARG A 117 -20.38 38.46 -14.28
CA ARG A 117 -18.96 38.80 -14.07
C ARG A 117 -18.20 37.69 -13.35
N GLY A 118 -18.86 36.94 -12.49
CA GLY A 118 -18.27 35.83 -11.74
C GLY A 118 -19.29 34.72 -11.50
N PHE A 119 -18.85 33.48 -11.66
CA PHE A 119 -19.65 32.29 -11.41
C PHE A 119 -18.75 31.22 -10.81
N SER A 120 -19.11 30.69 -9.65
CA SER A 120 -18.39 29.59 -9.00
C SER A 120 -19.35 28.60 -8.37
N VAL A 121 -19.06 27.31 -8.53
CA VAL A 121 -19.80 26.22 -7.90
C VAL A 121 -18.86 25.57 -6.88
N ASN A 122 -19.27 25.56 -5.61
CA ASN A 122 -18.53 24.89 -4.54
C ASN A 122 -18.86 23.39 -4.51
N GLU A 123 -17.97 22.58 -3.93
CA GLU A 123 -18.15 21.12 -3.80
C GLU A 123 -19.44 20.74 -3.04
N ASP A 124 -19.91 21.62 -2.16
CA ASP A 124 -21.18 21.48 -1.41
C ASP A 124 -22.43 21.79 -2.24
N GLY A 125 -22.30 22.10 -3.53
CA GLY A 125 -23.43 22.45 -4.41
C GLY A 125 -23.96 23.88 -4.27
N LYS A 126 -23.24 24.74 -3.53
CA LYS A 126 -23.55 26.17 -3.43
C LYS A 126 -23.00 26.90 -4.65
N ILE A 127 -23.85 27.72 -5.27
CA ILE A 127 -23.50 28.48 -6.47
C ILE A 127 -23.45 29.96 -6.11
N ASN A 128 -22.28 30.57 -6.29
CA ASN A 128 -22.09 32.00 -6.12
C ASN A 128 -22.02 32.62 -7.51
N PHE A 129 -22.90 33.59 -7.78
CA PHE A 129 -22.85 34.35 -9.02
C PHE A 129 -22.89 35.84 -8.75
N SER A 130 -22.12 36.58 -9.52
CA SER A 130 -22.11 38.03 -9.50
C SER A 130 -22.27 38.57 -10.91
N GLY A 131 -22.98 39.69 -11.01
CA GLY A 131 -23.29 40.28 -12.30
C GLY A 131 -23.70 41.73 -12.19
N GLU A 132 -23.99 42.30 -13.33
CA GLU A 132 -24.46 43.67 -13.48
C GLU A 132 -25.65 43.71 -14.43
N VAL A 133 -26.60 44.59 -14.12
CA VAL A 133 -27.75 44.90 -14.98
C VAL A 133 -27.83 46.40 -15.18
N SER A 134 -28.11 46.81 -16.42
CA SER A 134 -28.22 48.23 -16.76
C SER A 134 -29.51 48.87 -16.23
N ASP A 135 -30.56 48.07 -16.02
CA ASP A 135 -31.90 48.56 -15.66
C ASP A 135 -32.46 47.88 -14.40
N PHE A 136 -33.11 48.68 -13.55
CA PHE A 136 -33.81 48.18 -12.35
C PHE A 136 -34.94 47.18 -12.71
N LEU A 137 -35.58 47.36 -13.87
CA LEU A 137 -36.65 46.45 -14.32
C LEU A 137 -36.11 45.03 -14.54
N THR A 138 -34.91 44.92 -15.11
CA THR A 138 -34.22 43.65 -15.36
C THR A 138 -33.76 43.02 -14.04
N PHE A 139 -33.28 43.83 -13.09
CA PHE A 139 -32.99 43.39 -11.73
C PHE A 139 -34.24 42.83 -11.02
N LYS A 140 -35.37 43.53 -11.10
CA LYS A 140 -36.64 43.07 -10.52
C LYS A 140 -37.11 41.73 -11.13
N ARG A 141 -36.94 41.55 -12.44
CA ARG A 141 -37.26 40.27 -13.12
C ARG A 141 -36.36 39.13 -12.63
N LEU A 142 -35.07 39.40 -12.41
CA LEU A 142 -34.16 38.43 -11.82
C LEU A 142 -34.65 37.99 -10.43
N LEU A 143 -35.01 38.93 -9.55
CA LEU A 143 -35.53 38.61 -8.22
C LEU A 143 -36.83 37.78 -8.28
N ILE A 144 -37.72 38.07 -9.23
CA ILE A 144 -38.95 37.29 -9.44
C ILE A 144 -38.61 35.86 -9.88
N ASN A 145 -37.62 35.68 -10.76
CA ASN A 145 -37.18 34.36 -11.20
C ASN A 145 -36.54 33.57 -10.05
N LEU A 146 -35.74 34.23 -9.20
CA LEU A 146 -35.13 33.63 -8.01
C LEU A 146 -36.13 33.28 -6.90
N ASN A 147 -37.37 33.78 -6.97
CA ASN A 147 -38.42 33.41 -6.03
C ASN A 147 -39.24 32.20 -6.51
N ARG A 148 -38.84 31.56 -7.62
CA ARG A 148 -39.51 30.35 -8.13
C ARG A 148 -38.91 29.11 -7.46
N ALA A 149 -39.76 28.29 -6.85
CA ALA A 149 -39.34 27.07 -6.16
C ALA A 149 -38.76 26.00 -7.11
N ASN A 150 -39.24 25.93 -8.35
CA ASN A 150 -38.73 25.01 -9.37
C ASN A 150 -38.12 25.82 -10.52
N VAL A 151 -36.83 25.60 -10.77
CA VAL A 151 -36.07 26.29 -11.81
C VAL A 151 -36.18 25.55 -13.13
N THR A 152 -35.98 24.24 -13.06
CA THR A 152 -36.22 23.25 -14.11
C THR A 152 -36.97 22.05 -13.51
N PRO A 153 -37.54 21.13 -14.31
CA PRO A 153 -38.23 19.95 -13.79
C PRO A 153 -37.35 19.09 -12.85
N GLU A 154 -36.04 19.13 -13.07
CA GLU A 154 -35.04 18.31 -12.38
C GLU A 154 -34.30 19.05 -11.24
N VAL A 155 -34.43 20.38 -11.13
CA VAL A 155 -33.65 21.18 -10.15
C VAL A 155 -34.55 22.12 -9.35
N GLN A 156 -34.47 21.98 -8.01
CA GLN A 156 -35.16 22.84 -7.05
C GLN A 156 -34.22 23.87 -6.45
N LEU A 157 -34.74 25.09 -6.31
CA LEU A 157 -34.06 26.18 -5.62
C LEU A 157 -34.49 26.15 -4.15
N ASN A 158 -33.55 25.79 -3.27
CA ASN A 158 -33.81 25.72 -1.84
C ASN A 158 -33.59 27.08 -1.17
N LEU A 159 -32.56 27.81 -1.61
CA LEU A 159 -32.18 29.08 -1.02
C LEU A 159 -31.61 30.01 -2.08
N ALA A 160 -32.06 31.26 -2.05
CA ALA A 160 -31.44 32.36 -2.79
C ALA A 160 -31.18 33.52 -1.83
N LYS A 161 -29.93 33.94 -1.73
CA LYS A 161 -29.49 35.02 -0.84
C LYS A 161 -28.71 36.07 -1.63
N ILE A 162 -29.12 37.32 -1.52
CA ILE A 162 -28.33 38.44 -2.05
C ILE A 162 -27.26 38.79 -1.02
N GLU A 163 -26.00 38.72 -1.42
CA GLU A 163 -24.86 39.09 -0.56
C GLU A 163 -24.47 40.55 -0.73
N SER A 164 -24.58 41.06 -1.95
CA SER A 164 -24.22 42.44 -2.25
C SER A 164 -25.11 43.03 -3.33
N LEU A 165 -25.38 44.32 -3.20
CA LEU A 165 -26.07 45.13 -4.19
C LEU A 165 -25.40 46.51 -4.20
N ASN A 166 -24.84 46.89 -5.35
CA ASN A 166 -24.11 48.13 -5.54
C ASN A 166 -24.70 48.88 -6.75
N LEU A 167 -24.82 50.20 -6.64
CA LEU A 167 -25.20 51.06 -7.77
C LEU A 167 -23.92 51.62 -8.40
N GLY A 168 -23.69 51.30 -9.67
CA GLY A 168 -22.58 51.80 -10.46
C GLY A 168 -22.78 53.25 -10.90
N ALA A 169 -21.67 53.95 -11.15
CA ALA A 169 -21.67 55.37 -11.53
C ALA A 169 -22.44 55.67 -12.83
N SER A 170 -22.64 54.67 -13.69
CA SER A 170 -23.42 54.73 -14.93
C SER A 170 -24.92 54.43 -14.74
N GLY A 171 -25.39 54.20 -13.50
CA GLY A 171 -26.77 53.83 -13.18
C GLY A 171 -27.07 52.33 -13.23
N GLY A 172 -26.08 51.49 -13.54
CA GLY A 172 -26.21 50.03 -13.50
C GLY A 172 -26.22 49.47 -12.08
N TYR A 173 -26.86 48.32 -11.87
CA TYR A 173 -26.89 47.61 -10.59
C TYR A 173 -25.97 46.40 -10.64
N GLY A 174 -24.89 46.45 -9.86
CA GLY A 174 -24.05 45.29 -9.58
C GLY A 174 -24.62 44.48 -8.42
N PHE A 175 -24.65 43.16 -8.53
CA PHE A 175 -25.13 42.28 -7.47
C PHE A 175 -24.26 41.04 -7.31
N GLY A 176 -24.30 40.47 -6.10
CA GLY A 176 -23.75 39.15 -5.78
C GLY A 176 -24.80 38.32 -5.06
N ILE A 177 -25.02 37.09 -5.53
CA ILE A 177 -26.08 36.21 -5.08
C ILE A 177 -25.52 34.80 -4.86
N ILE A 178 -25.92 34.19 -3.75
CA ILE A 178 -25.68 32.78 -3.46
C ILE A 178 -26.97 32.00 -3.67
N LEU A 179 -26.87 30.90 -4.40
CA LEU A 179 -27.94 29.93 -4.62
C LEU A 179 -27.55 28.58 -4.03
N GLU A 180 -28.50 27.94 -3.37
CA GLU A 180 -28.41 26.52 -3.02
C GLU A 180 -29.45 25.76 -3.84
N LEU A 181 -28.96 24.94 -4.76
CA LEU A 181 -29.77 24.17 -5.69
C LEU A 181 -29.63 22.68 -5.36
N THR A 182 -30.73 21.95 -5.40
CA THR A 182 -30.72 20.49 -5.26
C THR A 182 -31.30 19.87 -6.51
N ALA A 183 -30.52 19.00 -7.15
CA ALA A 183 -31.04 18.12 -8.19
C ALA A 183 -32.02 17.14 -7.54
N LYS A 184 -33.26 17.07 -8.03
CA LYS A 184 -34.17 15.99 -7.67
C LYS A 184 -33.53 14.68 -8.15
N ALA A 185 -33.28 13.78 -7.21
CA ALA A 185 -33.01 12.40 -7.56
C ALA A 185 -34.30 11.80 -8.11
N GLU A 186 -34.21 11.15 -9.28
CA GLU A 186 -35.21 10.15 -9.71
C GLU A 186 -35.40 9.06 -8.65
#